data_AF-A0A221R486-F1
#
_entry.id   AF-A0A221R486-F1
#
_cell.length_a   1.000
_cell.length_b   1.000
_cell.length_c   1.000
_cell.angle_alpha   90.00
_cell.angle_beta   90.00
_cell.angle_gamma   90.00
#
_symmetry.space_group_name_H-M   'P 1'
#
loop_
_entity.id
_entity.type
_entity.pdbx_description
1 polymer ?
#
loop_
_entity_poly.entity_id
_entity_poly.type
_entity_poly.pdbx_seq_one_letter_code
_entity_poly.pdbx_strand_id
1 'polypeptide(L)'
;MTITAPAPLDLRDADFGPEPAGAAWHSVCSLHDLEPNWGEAALVAGRQVALFRLPTDQVFAVEQRDPATEAHVMARGIVGSRGERHTIASPLHKQVYDLATGERLDAPGAPIAAFPARVVDGIVQIAA
;
A
#
# COMPACT_ATOMS: atom_id res chain seq x y z
N MET A 1 -27.66 -24.59 -12.46
CA MET A 1 -27.23 -23.22 -12.80
C MET A 1 -25.90 -23.02 -12.09
N THR A 2 -24.80 -23.31 -12.78
CA THR A 2 -23.45 -23.33 -12.18
C THR A 2 -22.75 -22.04 -12.57
N ILE A 3 -22.44 -21.19 -11.60
CA ILE A 3 -21.52 -20.07 -11.79
C ILE A 3 -20.11 -20.65 -11.82
N THR A 4 -19.48 -20.53 -12.98
CA THR A 4 -18.04 -20.76 -13.16
C THR A 4 -17.31 -19.53 -12.62
N ALA A 5 -16.40 -19.73 -11.67
CA ALA A 5 -15.44 -18.70 -11.26
C ALA A 5 -14.56 -18.28 -12.44
N PRO A 6 -14.22 -16.98 -12.61
CA PRO A 6 -13.28 -16.57 -13.63
C PRO A 6 -11.88 -17.14 -13.34
N ALA A 7 -11.18 -17.52 -14.42
CA ALA A 7 -9.85 -18.12 -14.41
C ALA A 7 -8.80 -17.26 -13.67
N PRO A 8 -7.73 -17.88 -13.12
CA PRO A 8 -6.62 -17.12 -12.54
C PRO A 8 -5.94 -16.29 -13.64
N LEU A 9 -5.80 -14.99 -13.42
CA LEU A 9 -4.98 -14.11 -14.27
C LEU A 9 -3.52 -14.56 -14.15
N ASP A 10 -2.97 -15.03 -15.27
CA ASP A 10 -1.60 -15.51 -15.38
C ASP A 10 -0.62 -14.34 -15.17
N LEU A 11 0.20 -14.42 -14.13
CA LEU A 11 1.19 -13.41 -13.74
C LEU A 11 2.42 -13.36 -14.68
N ARG A 12 2.32 -13.88 -15.90
CA ARG A 12 3.48 -14.21 -16.75
C ARG A 12 3.73 -13.27 -17.93
N ASP A 13 2.86 -12.29 -18.18
CA ASP A 13 3.05 -11.32 -19.26
C ASP A 13 3.10 -9.87 -18.75
N ALA A 14 3.81 -9.62 -17.65
CA ALA A 14 4.19 -8.25 -17.28
C ALA A 14 5.38 -7.81 -18.13
N ASP A 15 5.12 -7.50 -19.39
CA ASP A 15 6.09 -6.88 -20.30
C ASP A 15 6.40 -5.45 -19.80
N PHE A 16 7.49 -5.31 -19.03
CA PHE A 16 8.03 -4.02 -18.59
C PHE A 16 9.01 -3.49 -19.63
N GLY A 17 8.47 -2.90 -20.70
CA GLY A 17 9.24 -2.06 -21.63
C GLY A 17 9.59 -0.70 -21.00
N PRO A 18 10.68 -0.03 -21.41
CA PRO A 18 11.09 1.23 -20.80
C PRO A 18 10.32 2.42 -21.43
N GLU A 19 9.45 3.06 -20.65
CA GLU A 19 8.81 4.34 -21.00
C GLU A 19 9.36 5.48 -20.11
N PRO A 20 9.61 6.69 -20.65
CA PRO A 20 10.39 7.72 -19.94
C PRO A 20 9.59 8.54 -18.90
N ALA A 21 10.18 8.66 -17.69
CA ALA A 21 10.14 9.76 -16.70
C ALA A 21 8.81 10.46 -16.37
N GLY A 22 7.76 9.69 -16.10
CA GLY A 22 6.73 9.98 -15.10
C GLY A 22 6.60 8.71 -14.24
N ALA A 23 6.21 8.82 -12.96
CA ALA A 23 6.08 7.61 -12.13
C ALA A 23 5.10 6.62 -12.81
N ALA A 24 5.57 5.42 -13.11
CA ALA A 24 4.78 4.44 -13.84
C ALA A 24 3.69 3.89 -12.92
N TRP A 25 2.45 3.82 -13.43
CA TRP A 25 1.33 3.28 -12.65
C TRP A 25 1.23 1.78 -12.87
N HIS A 26 1.22 1.03 -11.77
CA HIS A 26 1.14 -0.43 -11.77
C HIS A 26 -0.18 -0.88 -11.16
N SER A 27 -0.97 -1.67 -11.88
CA SER A 27 -2.15 -2.35 -11.34
C SER A 27 -1.71 -3.44 -10.36
N VAL A 28 -2.31 -3.46 -9.16
CA VAL A 28 -1.90 -4.37 -8.08
C VAL A 28 -2.97 -5.42 -7.77
N CYS A 29 -4.18 -4.99 -7.41
CA CYS A 29 -5.29 -5.88 -7.06
C CYS A 29 -6.65 -5.18 -7.25
N SER A 30 -7.75 -5.92 -7.07
CA SER A 30 -9.08 -5.31 -6.95
C SER A 30 -9.17 -4.55 -5.63
N LEU A 31 -9.93 -3.45 -5.60
CA LEU A 31 -10.26 -2.73 -4.37
C LEU A 31 -10.93 -3.67 -3.34
N HIS A 32 -11.72 -4.62 -3.82
CA HIS A 32 -12.45 -5.56 -2.97
C HIS A 32 -11.59 -6.68 -2.39
N ASP A 33 -10.36 -6.86 -2.88
CA ASP A 33 -9.39 -7.77 -2.26
C ASP A 33 -8.79 -7.16 -0.98
N LEU A 34 -8.91 -5.84 -0.81
CA LEU A 34 -8.47 -5.12 0.39
C LEU A 34 -9.62 -4.99 1.38
N GLU A 35 -9.44 -5.60 2.55
CA GLU A 35 -10.35 -5.41 3.69
C GLU A 35 -10.12 -4.02 4.31
N PRO A 36 -11.17 -3.23 4.62
CA PRO A 36 -11.01 -1.92 5.23
C PRO A 36 -10.23 -1.95 6.55
N ASN A 37 -9.29 -1.02 6.71
CA ASN A 37 -8.35 -0.88 7.83
C ASN A 37 -7.40 -2.05 8.04
N TRP A 38 -7.35 -2.99 7.09
CA TRP A 38 -6.41 -4.09 7.08
C TRP A 38 -5.33 -3.82 6.04
N GLY A 39 -4.06 -3.92 6.44
CA GLY A 39 -2.95 -3.71 5.52
C GLY A 39 -2.68 -4.95 4.70
N GLU A 40 -2.26 -4.84 3.44
CA GLU A 40 -1.76 -5.97 2.64
C GLU A 40 -0.41 -5.65 2.01
N ALA A 41 0.47 -6.66 1.94
CA ALA A 41 1.79 -6.48 1.34
C ALA A 41 1.75 -6.83 -0.15
N ALA A 42 2.37 -6.00 -0.98
CA ALA A 42 2.50 -6.23 -2.42
C ALA A 42 3.92 -5.95 -2.91
N LEU A 43 4.29 -6.56 -4.04
CA LEU A 43 5.53 -6.29 -4.75
C LEU A 43 5.20 -5.48 -6.01
N VAL A 44 5.67 -4.23 -6.07
CA VAL A 44 5.41 -3.30 -7.18
C VAL A 44 6.75 -2.81 -7.74
N ALA A 45 7.03 -3.10 -9.01
CA ALA A 45 8.30 -2.74 -9.66
C ALA A 45 9.55 -3.12 -8.84
N GLY A 46 9.53 -4.29 -8.18
CA GLY A 46 10.62 -4.77 -7.32
C GLY A 46 10.68 -4.14 -5.92
N ARG A 47 9.72 -3.28 -5.55
CA ARG A 47 9.62 -2.64 -4.23
C ARG A 47 8.49 -3.28 -3.42
N GLN A 48 8.74 -3.55 -2.15
CA GLN A 48 7.72 -4.07 -1.23
C GLN A 48 6.93 -2.90 -0.62
N VAL A 49 5.61 -2.90 -0.84
CA VAL A 49 4.69 -1.85 -0.38
C VAL A 49 3.62 -2.43 0.53
N ALA A 50 3.19 -1.65 1.52
CA ALA A 50 2.04 -1.90 2.36
C ALA A 50 0.85 -1.08 1.84
N LEU A 51 -0.21 -1.76 1.43
CA LEU A 51 -1.46 -1.17 0.96
C LEU A 51 -2.48 -1.11 2.10
N PHE A 52 -3.23 -0.02 2.20
CA PHE A 52 -4.31 0.14 3.16
C PHE A 52 -5.52 0.73 2.47
N ARG A 53 -6.68 0.08 2.59
CA ARG A 53 -7.98 0.65 2.22
C ARG A 53 -8.66 1.19 3.45
N LEU A 54 -9.14 2.43 3.41
CA LEU A 54 -9.99 3.00 4.46
C LEU A 54 -11.47 2.67 4.23
N PRO A 55 -12.34 2.84 5.24
CA PRO A 55 -13.79 2.66 5.08
C PRO A 55 -14.45 3.57 4.03
N THR A 56 -13.76 4.64 3.63
CA THR A 56 -14.18 5.58 2.57
C THR A 56 -13.73 5.13 1.18
N ASP A 57 -13.18 3.92 1.05
CA ASP A 57 -12.56 3.37 -0.18
C ASP A 57 -11.33 4.12 -0.68
N GLN A 58 -10.82 5.06 0.12
CA GLN A 58 -9.53 5.67 -0.12
C GLN A 58 -8.41 4.66 0.14
N VAL A 59 -7.44 4.60 -0.77
CA VAL A 59 -6.30 3.68 -0.68
C VAL A 59 -5.02 4.46 -0.44
N PHE A 60 -4.20 3.96 0.47
CA PHE A 60 -2.86 4.45 0.76
C PHE A 60 -1.83 3.36 0.52
N ALA A 61 -0.63 3.76 0.12
CA ALA A 61 0.49 2.87 -0.07
C ALA A 61 1.73 3.47 0.58
N VAL A 62 2.39 2.69 1.43
CA VAL A 62 3.65 3.09 2.09
C VAL A 62 4.69 1.97 1.99
N GLU A 63 5.92 2.26 2.36
CA GLU A 63 6.98 1.26 2.38
C GLU A 63 6.66 0.11 3.33
N GLN A 64 6.83 -1.13 2.89
CA GLN A 64 6.60 -2.30 3.75
C GLN A 64 7.65 -2.43 4.86
N ARG A 65 8.84 -1.86 4.64
CA ARG A 65 9.98 -1.89 5.55
C ARG A 65 9.81 -0.85 6.66
N ASP A 66 9.89 -1.30 7.91
CA ASP A 66 9.93 -0.42 9.07
C ASP A 66 11.35 0.16 9.21
N PRO A 67 11.53 1.49 9.21
CA PRO A 67 12.85 2.14 9.23
C PRO A 67 13.56 2.01 10.57
N ALA A 68 12.86 1.62 11.65
CA ALA A 68 13.47 1.42 12.96
C ALA A 68 14.05 0.02 13.15
N THR A 69 13.51 -0.97 12.45
CA THR A 69 13.88 -2.39 12.61
C THR A 69 14.40 -3.05 11.35
N GLU A 70 14.26 -2.38 10.21
CA GLU A 70 14.52 -2.88 8.85
C GLU A 70 13.66 -4.11 8.48
N ALA A 71 12.66 -4.45 9.30
CA ALA A 71 11.77 -5.58 9.06
C ALA A 71 10.62 -5.19 8.11
N HIS A 72 10.24 -6.10 7.22
CA HIS A 72 9.17 -5.92 6.25
C HIS A 72 7.79 -6.23 6.86
N VAL A 73 7.32 -5.38 7.77
CA VAL A 73 6.16 -5.66 8.62
C VAL A 73 5.04 -4.61 8.58
N MET A 74 5.20 -3.50 7.86
CA MET A 74 4.28 -2.35 7.98
C MET A 74 2.82 -2.69 7.65
N ALA A 75 2.54 -3.57 6.69
CA ALA A 75 1.18 -4.06 6.39
C ALA A 75 0.48 -4.78 7.56
N ARG A 76 1.19 -5.09 8.66
CA ARG A 76 0.60 -5.67 9.88
C ARG A 76 0.34 -4.62 10.97
N GLY A 77 0.59 -3.35 10.65
CA GLY A 77 0.38 -2.25 11.59
C GLY A 77 -1.10 -2.01 11.84
N ILE A 78 -1.38 -1.22 12.88
CA ILE A 78 -2.75 -0.81 13.22
C ILE A 78 -3.04 0.54 12.57
N VAL A 79 -4.04 0.58 11.69
CA VAL A 79 -4.54 1.82 11.11
C VAL A 79 -5.27 2.62 12.19
N GLY A 80 -5.03 3.93 12.22
CA GLY A 80 -5.68 4.85 13.15
C GLY A 80 -5.84 6.24 12.57
N SER A 81 -6.08 7.20 13.45
CA SER A 81 -6.15 8.61 13.10
C SER A 81 -5.51 9.49 14.16
N ARG A 82 -5.05 10.67 13.73
CA ARG A 82 -4.58 11.74 14.61
C ARG A 82 -5.06 13.08 14.07
N GLY A 83 -6.17 13.58 14.62
CA GLY A 83 -6.91 14.69 14.01
C GLY A 83 -7.45 14.26 12.65
N GLU A 84 -7.14 15.03 11.61
CA GLU A 84 -7.57 14.75 10.23
C GLU A 84 -6.62 13.80 9.47
N ARG A 85 -5.49 13.43 10.08
CA ARG A 85 -4.49 12.55 9.46
C ARG A 85 -4.82 11.07 9.69
N HIS A 86 -4.74 10.27 8.64
CA HIS A 86 -4.80 8.82 8.73
C HIS A 86 -3.42 8.26 9.03
N THR A 87 -3.33 7.31 9.96
CA THR A 87 -2.05 6.85 10.47
C THR A 87 -1.91 5.34 10.46
N ILE A 88 -0.67 4.88 10.51
CA ILE A 88 -0.30 3.48 10.71
C ILE A 88 0.70 3.39 11.87
N ALA A 89 0.38 2.58 12.88
CA ALA A 89 1.32 2.26 13.94
C ALA A 89 2.15 1.02 13.55
N SER A 90 3.49 1.13 13.57
CA SER A 90 4.38 0.00 13.32
C SER A 90 4.04 -1.17 14.27
N PRO A 91 3.99 -2.42 13.79
CA PRO A 91 3.66 -3.57 14.63
C PRO A 91 4.60 -3.78 15.81
N LEU A 92 5.90 -3.53 15.61
CA LEU A 92 6.95 -3.95 16.53
C LEU A 92 7.15 -2.94 17.66
N HIS A 93 7.36 -1.66 17.30
CA HIS A 93 7.73 -0.62 18.25
C HIS A 93 6.73 0.56 18.31
N LYS A 94 5.58 0.44 17.63
CA LYS A 94 4.43 1.35 17.74
C LYS A 94 4.72 2.80 17.33
N GLN A 95 5.79 3.06 16.57
CA GLN A 95 5.97 4.36 15.91
C GLN A 95 4.76 4.64 15.02
N VAL A 96 4.31 5.88 15.00
CA VAL A 96 3.08 6.26 14.29
C VAL A 96 3.48 7.08 13.07
N TYR A 97 3.09 6.60 11.89
CA TYR A 97 3.37 7.28 10.63
C TYR A 97 2.08 7.77 9.98
N ASP A 98 2.15 8.89 9.28
CA ASP A 98 1.10 9.40 8.40
C ASP A 98 1.01 8.52 7.14
N LEU A 99 -0.18 8.03 6.80
CA LEU A 99 -0.38 7.18 5.62
C LEU A 99 -0.29 7.95 4.29
N ALA A 100 -0.54 9.26 4.30
CA ALA A 100 -0.50 10.10 3.11
C ALA A 100 0.91 10.58 2.80
N THR A 101 1.68 10.95 3.82
CA THR A 101 3.01 11.56 3.63
C THR A 101 4.17 10.65 4.03
N GLY A 102 3.93 9.64 4.86
CA GLY A 102 4.96 8.79 5.45
C GLY A 102 5.71 9.43 6.63
N GLU A 103 5.35 10.66 7.03
CA GLU A 103 5.95 11.37 8.15
C GLU A 103 5.72 10.62 9.46
N ARG A 104 6.76 10.50 10.30
CA ARG A 104 6.61 10.01 11.68
C ARG A 104 6.02 11.11 12.57
N LEU A 105 4.97 10.76 13.32
CA LEU A 105 4.17 11.72 14.09
C LEU A 105 4.40 11.65 15.60
N ASP A 106 4.80 10.50 16.14
CA ASP A 106 4.93 10.31 17.59
C ASP A 106 6.18 10.98 18.18
N ALA A 107 7.28 11.00 17.41
CA ALA A 107 8.54 11.66 17.77
C ALA A 107 9.36 11.96 16.51
N PRO A 108 10.37 12.85 16.58
CA PRO A 108 11.33 13.01 15.50
C PRO A 108 11.98 11.67 15.12
N GLY A 109 12.07 11.39 13.83
CA GLY A 109 12.67 10.16 13.34
C GLY A 109 12.61 10.03 11.82
N ALA A 110 13.13 8.90 11.33
CA ALA A 110 13.08 8.59 9.91
C ALA A 110 11.62 8.43 9.44
N PRO A 111 11.22 9.07 8.32
CA PRO A 111 9.94 8.80 7.69
C PRO A 111 9.97 7.45 6.96
N ILE A 112 8.82 7.01 6.49
CA ILE A 112 8.68 5.94 5.49
C ILE A 112 8.34 6.54 4.13
N ALA A 113 8.68 5.85 3.04
CA ALA A 113 8.22 6.29 1.73
C ALA A 113 6.70 6.12 1.62
N ALA A 114 6.01 7.15 1.12
CA ALA A 114 4.62 7.08 0.69
C ALA A 114 4.55 7.09 -0.84
N PHE A 115 3.64 6.29 -1.38
CA PHE A 115 3.50 6.10 -2.82
C PHE A 115 2.12 6.60 -3.26
N PRO A 116 2.04 7.36 -4.36
CA PRO A 116 0.76 7.71 -4.94
C PRO A 116 -0.05 6.46 -5.26
N ALA A 117 -1.26 6.39 -4.72
CA ALA A 117 -2.21 5.32 -4.93
C ALA A 117 -3.50 5.90 -5.52
N ARG A 118 -4.12 5.17 -6.45
CA ARG A 118 -5.43 5.52 -7.00
C ARG A 118 -6.24 4.26 -7.28
N VAL A 119 -7.56 4.42 -7.40
CA VAL A 119 -8.46 3.37 -7.84
C VAL A 119 -9.05 3.77 -9.19
N VAL A 120 -8.88 2.93 -10.21
CA VAL A 120 -9.41 3.14 -11.56
C VAL A 120 -10.19 1.88 -11.93
N ASP A 121 -11.49 2.04 -12.23
CA ASP A 121 -12.39 0.93 -12.59
C ASP A 121 -12.37 -0.23 -11.58
N GLY A 122 -12.28 0.10 -10.28
CA GLY A 122 -12.21 -0.88 -9.19
C GLY A 122 -10.83 -1.52 -9.00
N ILE A 123 -9.81 -1.14 -9.77
CA ILE A 123 -8.44 -1.64 -9.66
C ILE A 123 -7.56 -0.64 -8.93
N VAL A 124 -6.83 -1.13 -7.93
CA VAL A 124 -5.83 -0.37 -7.19
C VAL A 124 -4.58 -0.23 -8.05
N GLN A 125 -4.13 1.00 -8.26
CA GLN A 125 -2.91 1.33 -8.98
C GLN A 125 -1.95 2.14 -8.12
N ILE A 126 -0.67 1.76 -8.13
CA ILE A 126 0.40 2.43 -7.38
C ILE A 126 1.44 2.99 -8.34
N ALA A 127 1.91 4.21 -8.09
CA ALA A 127 3.01 4.81 -8.82
C ALA A 127 4.35 4.40 -8.17
N ALA A 128 5.26 3.77 -8.93
CA ALA A 128 6.54 3.27 -8.42
C ALA A 128 7.75 3.70 -9.27
#